data_AF-A0A512C315-F1
#
_entry.id   AF-A0A512C315-F1
#
_cell.length_a   1.000
_cell.length_b   1.000
_cell.length_c   1.000
_cell.angle_alpha   90.00
_cell.angle_beta   90.00
_cell.angle_gamma   90.00
#
_symmetry.space_group_name_H-M   'P 1'
#
loop_
_entity.id
_entity.type
_entity.pdbx_description
1 polymer ?
#
loop_
_entity_poly.entity_id
_entity_poly.type
_entity_poly.pdbx_seq_one_letter_code
_entity_poly.pdbx_strand_id
1 'polypeptide(L)' 'MDGAVSLGKAKAVTATARKIAVLFYNALRHGMDYADPGASYYEERYRRRVINNVHRRARALGFVLQEVADDAPAGAVS' A
#
# COMPACT_ATOMS: atom_id res chain seq x y z
N MET A 1 -0.88 -14.84 32.04
CA MET A 1 -2.01 -15.58 31.42
C MET A 1 -2.04 -15.16 29.96
N ASP A 2 -1.18 -15.74 29.14
CA ASP A 2 -0.78 -15.19 27.82
C ASP A 2 -1.04 -16.17 26.67
N GLY A 3 -2.10 -16.99 26.78
CA GLY A 3 -2.40 -18.06 25.80
C GLY A 3 -3.34 -17.67 24.65
N ALA A 4 -4.06 -16.55 24.74
CA ALA A 4 -5.21 -16.29 23.86
C ALA A 4 -4.92 -15.43 22.61
N VAL A 5 -3.79 -14.71 22.56
CA VAL A 5 -3.50 -13.73 21.48
C VAL A 5 -2.81 -14.35 20.26
N SER A 6 -2.27 -15.57 20.36
CA SER A 6 -1.46 -16.20 19.28
C SER A 6 -2.29 -16.94 18.23
N LEU A 7 -3.44 -17.51 18.60
CA LEU A 7 -4.28 -18.30 17.70
C LEU A 7 -4.82 -17.49 16.51
N GLY A 8 -5.16 -16.21 16.71
CA GLY A 8 -5.57 -15.33 15.62
C GLY A 8 -4.43 -15.01 14.64
N LYS A 9 -3.20 -14.83 15.16
CA LYS A 9 -2.01 -14.54 14.35
C LYS A 9 -1.63 -15.73 13.48
N ALA A 10 -1.56 -16.94 14.06
CA ALA A 10 -1.25 -18.15 13.31
C ALA A 10 -2.28 -18.42 12.20
N LYS A 11 -3.58 -18.25 12.51
CA LYS A 11 -4.66 -18.37 11.51
C LYS A 11 -4.52 -17.37 10.36
N ALA A 12 -4.13 -16.13 10.65
CA ALA A 12 -3.91 -15.10 9.62
C ALA A 12 -2.73 -15.45 8.69
N VAL A 13 -1.63 -15.99 9.24
CA VAL A 13 -0.49 -16.45 8.44
C VAL A 13 -0.91 -17.58 7.51
N THR A 14 -1.58 -18.61 8.04
CA THR A 14 -2.04 -19.76 7.23
C THR A 14 -3.02 -19.33 6.14
N ALA A 15 -3.96 -18.44 6.45
CA ALA A 15 -4.90 -17.92 5.46
C ALA A 15 -4.18 -17.15 4.33
N THR A 16 -3.15 -16.37 4.68
CA THR A 16 -2.34 -15.62 3.71
C THR A 16 -1.52 -16.56 2.85
N ALA A 17 -0.86 -17.56 3.45
CA ALA A 17 -0.11 -18.59 2.72
C ALA A 17 -1.01 -19.36 1.76
N ARG A 18 -2.20 -19.77 2.20
CA ARG A 18 -3.20 -20.42 1.33
C ARG A 18 -3.59 -19.52 0.16
N LYS A 19 -3.84 -18.22 0.40
CA LYS A 19 -4.19 -17.27 -0.66
C LYS A 19 -3.06 -17.16 -1.69
N ILE A 20 -1.81 -17.07 -1.25
CA ILE A 20 -0.64 -17.05 -2.13
C ILE A 20 -0.55 -18.36 -2.93
N ALA A 21 -0.64 -19.51 -2.27
CA ALA A 21 -0.57 -20.82 -2.93
C ALA A 21 -1.65 -20.99 -4.03
N VAL A 22 -2.88 -20.55 -3.78
CA VAL A 22 -3.97 -20.58 -4.76
C VAL A 22 -3.66 -19.67 -5.96
N LEU A 23 -3.14 -18.46 -5.73
CA LEU A 23 -2.76 -17.56 -6.82
C LEU A 23 -1.66 -18.17 -7.68
N PHE A 24 -0.62 -18.75 -7.07
CA PHE A 24 0.45 -19.45 -7.79
C PHE A 24 -0.06 -20.65 -8.58
N TYR A 25 -0.88 -21.51 -7.94
CA TYR A 25 -1.45 -22.68 -8.61
C TYR A 25 -2.27 -22.27 -9.83
N ASN A 26 -3.15 -21.28 -9.69
CA ASN A 26 -3.98 -20.81 -10.81
C ASN A 26 -3.13 -20.20 -11.92
N ALA A 27 -2.12 -19.41 -11.57
CA ALA A 27 -1.18 -18.81 -12.52
C ALA A 27 -0.44 -19.87 -13.36
N LEU A 28 0.06 -20.92 -12.71
CA LEU A 28 0.80 -22.00 -13.36
C LEU A 28 -0.13 -22.97 -14.12
N ARG A 29 -1.31 -23.25 -13.58
CA ARG A 29 -2.22 -24.28 -14.11
C ARG A 29 -3.03 -23.79 -15.32
N HIS A 30 -3.50 -22.55 -15.27
CA HIS A 30 -4.41 -22.01 -16.27
C HIS A 30 -3.76 -20.95 -17.16
N GLY A 31 -2.53 -20.52 -16.82
CA GLY A 31 -1.98 -19.30 -17.36
C GLY A 31 -2.70 -18.07 -16.78
N MET A 32 -1.99 -16.98 -16.62
CA MET A 32 -2.60 -15.66 -16.43
C MET A 32 -1.99 -14.74 -17.46
N ASP A 33 -2.84 -14.14 -18.30
CA ASP A 33 -2.43 -13.03 -19.16
C ASP A 33 -2.14 -11.82 -18.26
N TYR A 34 -0.92 -11.79 -17.72
CA TYR A 34 -0.47 -10.69 -16.90
C TYR A 34 0.21 -9.66 -17.79
N ALA A 35 -0.51 -8.60 -18.12
CA ALA A 35 0.06 -7.39 -18.69
C ALA A 35 0.53 -6.50 -17.53
N ASP A 36 1.84 -6.36 -17.36
CA ASP A 36 2.40 -5.42 -16.38
C ASP A 36 2.06 -3.98 -16.79
N PRO A 37 1.28 -3.22 -16.01
CA PRO A 37 1.00 -1.81 -16.30
C PRO A 37 2.25 -0.93 -16.18
N GLY A 38 3.38 -1.48 -15.72
CA GLY A 38 4.66 -0.81 -15.63
C GLY A 38 4.87 -0.08 -14.31
N ALA A 39 6.11 0.32 -14.06
CA ALA A 39 6.52 0.94 -12.80
C ALA A 39 5.73 2.21 -12.46
N SER A 40 5.49 3.07 -13.45
CA SER A 40 4.79 4.36 -13.27
C SER A 40 3.38 4.19 -12.68
N TYR A 41 2.66 3.15 -13.07
CA TYR A 41 1.33 2.84 -12.53
C TYR A 41 1.37 2.55 -11.02
N TYR A 42 2.37 1.78 -10.58
CA TYR A 42 2.53 1.43 -9.18
C TYR A 42 3.04 2.60 -8.35
N GLU A 43 3.91 3.43 -8.92
CA GLU A 43 4.42 4.66 -8.30
C GLU A 43 3.29 5.66 -8.06
N GLU A 44 2.45 5.92 -9.06
CA GLU A 44 1.32 6.85 -8.92
C GLU A 44 0.32 6.36 -7.85
N ARG A 45 0.02 5.05 -7.85
CA ARG A 45 -0.83 4.46 -6.82
C ARG A 45 -0.20 4.52 -5.43
N TYR A 46 1.11 4.38 -5.34
CA TYR A 46 1.84 4.56 -4.07
C TYR A 46 1.75 6.01 -3.60
N ARG A 47 2.06 6.97 -4.46
CA ARG A 47 1.95 8.41 -4.19
C ARG A 47 0.56 8.78 -3.66
N ARG A 48 -0.50 8.33 -4.35
CA ARG A 48 -1.89 8.57 -3.92
C ARG A 48 -2.19 7.97 -2.54
N ARG A 49 -1.69 6.77 -2.24
CA ARG A 49 -1.86 6.15 -0.90
C ARG A 49 -1.18 6.96 0.19
N VAL A 50 0.03 7.45 -0.07
CA VAL A 50 0.79 8.27 0.88
C VAL A 50 0.03 9.56 1.15
N ILE A 51 -0.35 10.30 0.10
CA ILE A 51 -1.10 11.57 0.22
C ILE A 51 -2.41 11.38 0.99
N ASN A 52 -3.19 10.35 0.65
CA ASN A 52 -4.45 10.05 1.35
C ASN A 52 -4.24 9.74 2.84
N ASN A 53 -3.15 9.04 3.18
CA ASN A 53 -2.82 8.77 4.58
C ASN A 53 -2.47 10.07 5.33
N VAL A 54 -1.74 10.99 4.69
CA VAL A 54 -1.42 12.30 5.27
C VAL A 54 -2.70 13.12 5.47
N HIS A 55 -3.59 13.24 4.47
CA HIS A 55 -4.88 13.90 4.65
C HIS A 55 -5.68 13.32 5.82
N ARG A 56 -5.75 11.99 5.93
CA ARG A 56 -6.45 11.32 7.02
C ARG A 56 -5.84 11.66 8.38
N ARG A 57 -4.51 11.68 8.48
CA ARG A 57 -3.80 12.04 9.73
C ARG A 57 -4.00 13.51 10.08
N ALA A 58 -3.94 14.42 9.12
CA ALA A 58 -4.21 15.84 9.34
C ALA A 58 -5.62 16.04 9.91
N ARG A 59 -6.65 15.41 9.31
CA ARG A 59 -8.03 15.48 9.80
C ARG A 59 -8.18 14.95 11.23
N ALA A 60 -7.49 13.85 11.57
CA ALA A 60 -7.50 13.30 12.92
C ALA A 60 -6.90 14.27 13.97
N LEU A 61 -6.07 15.20 13.54
CA LEU A 61 -5.44 16.23 14.37
C LEU A 61 -6.16 17.59 14.30
N GLY A 62 -7.30 17.70 13.61
CA GLY A 62 -8.01 18.96 13.43
C GLY A 62 -7.40 19.90 12.38
N PHE A 63 -6.49 19.40 11.54
CA PHE A 63 -5.86 20.16 10.47
C PHE A 63 -6.39 19.75 9.08
N VAL A 64 -6.24 20.65 8.11
CA VAL A 64 -6.48 20.38 6.68
C VAL A 64 -5.14 20.46 5.95
N LEU A 65 -4.81 19.42 5.16
CA LEU A 65 -3.64 19.46 4.29
C LEU A 65 -3.97 20.31 3.06
N GLN A 66 -3.15 21.31 2.80
CA GLN A 66 -3.20 22.18 1.63
C GLN A 66 -1.90 22.04 0.84
N GLU A 67 -2.01 22.03 -0.49
CA GLU A 67 -0.83 22.08 -1.36
C GLU A 67 -0.16 23.44 -1.22
N VAL A 68 1.17 23.45 -1.13
CA VAL A 68 1.95 24.68 -1.16
C VAL A 68 1.89 25.19 -2.61
N ALA A 69 1.47 26.44 -2.81
CA ALA A 69 1.54 27.06 -4.13
C ALA A 69 3.00 27.13 -4.57
N ASP A 70 3.26 26.96 -5.86
CA ASP A 70 4.60 26.99 -6.47
C ASP A 70 5.20 28.42 -6.46
N ASP A 71 5.46 28.99 -5.28
CA ASP A 71 6.16 30.28 -5.11
C ASP A 71 7.54 30.15 -4.46
N ALA A 72 8.05 28.92 -4.30
CA ALA A 72 9.44 28.70 -3.93
C ALA A 72 10.36 28.95 -5.15
N PRO A 73 11.34 29.88 -5.09
CA PRO A 73 12.28 30.05 -6.18
C PRO A 73 13.07 28.76 -6.39
N ALA A 74 12.88 28.15 -7.55
CA ALA A 74 13.68 27.06 -8.05
C ALA A 74 15.16 27.49 -8.10
N GLY A 75 15.95 27.06 -7.11
CA GLY A 75 17.41 27.23 -7.14
C GLY A 75 18.03 27.61 -5.80
N ALA A 76 18.06 26.68 -4.85
CA ALA A 76 19.01 26.71 -3.74
C ALA A 76 19.17 25.31 -3.14
N VAL A 77 19.75 24.41 -3.92
CA VAL A 77 20.53 23.30 -3.35
C VAL A 77 21.75 23.16 -4.24
N SER A 78 22.85 23.73 -3.74
CA SER A 78 24.22 23.45 -4.16
C SER A 78 24.63 22.04 -3.77
#